data_AF-A0A0U1HUR0-F1
#
_entry.id   AF-A0A0U1HUR0-F1
#
_cell.length_a   1.000
_cell.length_b   1.000
_cell.length_c   1.000
_cell.angle_alpha   90.00
_cell.angle_beta   90.00
_cell.angle_gamma   90.00
#
_symmetry.space_group_name_H-M   'P 1'
#
loop_
_entity.id
_entity.type
_entity.pdbx_description
1 polymer ?
#
loop_
_entity_poly.entity_id
_entity_poly.type
_entity_poly.pdbx_seq_one_letter_code
_entity_poly.pdbx_strand_id
1 'polypeptide(L)'
;MNRFKLNALAAMTATLGLMGYANADTAPQQLVDKLSTLKVNYKILDNRAAEHGVDCAKLGADWASCNKVMITLTNTGDQITGQDWAIYFHSIRQILTVDNSQFKITHLTGDLHKIEPTEKFAGFPANQVVEIPITGEYWQLFATDFMPRWYATSGNAKPKVLKNTDTEDINEYLTQFTGDNWQRTKDDNNVLMTPESRFVKNAAVKTLAAADLRGQIIPTPLEVKIDQQDVDLSKGVALDLSALPQSGAEAVQQRFELLGLTLNSAGFPIKTAIQPADFKGDLALSGAYQLKIGEQGAQVIGFDPAGVFYGLQSILSLVPTDGSKNIATLDAQDAPRFEYRGVFLDVGRNFKTKALGNTTHTIMVLINGGVIIYSHMLANGKQPSDLRQKPALQYFSFHTL
;
A
#
# COMPACT_ATOMS: atom_id res chain seq x y z
N MET A 1 -19.24 82.50 39.79
CA MET A 1 -17.86 82.90 39.43
C MET A 1 -16.92 81.74 39.71
N ASN A 2 -16.13 81.34 38.68
CA ASN A 2 -14.93 80.48 38.67
C ASN A 2 -15.02 79.07 39.28
N ARG A 3 -15.22 77.98 38.50
CA ARG A 3 -14.22 77.18 37.74
C ARG A 3 -12.89 76.94 38.48
N PHE A 4 -12.56 75.70 38.86
CA PHE A 4 -11.52 74.84 38.23
C PHE A 4 -11.20 73.55 39.04
N LYS A 5 -11.37 72.41 38.35
CA LYS A 5 -10.56 71.17 38.28
C LYS A 5 -10.30 70.26 39.51
N LEU A 6 -10.94 69.09 39.41
CA LEU A 6 -10.40 67.74 39.69
C LEU A 6 -8.88 67.63 39.48
N ASN A 7 -8.18 66.96 40.41
CA ASN A 7 -7.17 65.96 40.09
C ASN A 7 -6.76 65.11 41.31
N ALA A 8 -6.70 63.81 41.06
CA ALA A 8 -5.75 62.83 41.59
C ALA A 8 -5.80 62.43 43.08
N LEU A 9 -6.71 61.51 43.42
CA LEU A 9 -6.45 60.49 44.45
C LEU A 9 -7.28 59.22 44.20
N ALA A 10 -6.78 58.31 43.35
CA ALA A 10 -7.13 56.87 43.34
C ALA A 10 -6.57 56.21 42.06
N ALA A 11 -5.30 55.81 42.07
CA ALA A 11 -4.77 54.85 41.08
C ALA A 11 -3.43 54.27 41.55
N MET A 12 -3.42 53.50 42.63
CA MET A 12 -2.32 52.59 42.95
C MET A 12 -2.86 51.45 43.81
N THR A 13 -3.48 50.45 43.17
CA THR A 13 -3.60 49.04 43.61
C THR A 13 -4.60 48.30 42.72
N ALA A 14 -4.26 48.02 41.45
CA ALA A 14 -4.99 47.02 40.63
C ALA A 14 -4.27 46.66 39.32
N THR A 15 -2.96 46.38 39.34
CA THR A 15 -2.23 45.91 38.13
C THR A 15 -1.18 44.83 38.45
N LEU A 16 -1.55 43.85 39.27
CA LEU A 16 -0.70 42.67 39.52
C LEU A 16 -1.42 41.32 39.37
N GLY A 17 -2.58 41.29 38.68
CA GLY A 17 -3.43 40.08 38.62
C GLY A 17 -3.67 39.45 37.26
N LEU A 18 -3.17 40.00 36.14
CA LEU A 18 -3.64 39.60 34.80
C LEU A 18 -2.56 39.28 33.75
N MET A 19 -1.28 39.16 34.13
CA MET A 19 -0.22 38.67 33.22
C MET A 19 0.13 37.18 33.39
N GLY A 20 -0.68 36.41 34.14
CA GLY A 20 -0.39 35.00 34.45
C GLY A 20 -0.92 33.96 33.46
N TYR A 21 -1.79 34.31 32.51
CA TYR A 21 -2.54 33.31 31.72
C TYR A 21 -2.07 33.13 30.26
N ALA A 22 -1.06 33.87 29.78
CA ALA A 22 -0.56 33.73 28.41
C ALA A 22 0.71 32.87 28.25
N ASN A 23 1.31 32.39 29.36
CA ASN A 23 2.59 31.66 29.32
C ASN A 23 2.47 30.16 29.68
N ALA A 24 1.27 29.65 30.00
CA ALA A 24 1.12 28.25 30.43
C ALA A 24 1.23 27.25 29.24
N ASP A 25 0.82 27.64 28.03
CA ASP A 25 0.85 26.77 26.83
C ASP A 25 2.19 26.78 26.08
N THR A 26 3.14 27.67 26.43
CA THR A 26 4.37 27.84 25.65
C THR A 26 5.45 26.81 25.99
N ALA A 27 5.61 26.44 27.27
CA ALA A 27 6.66 25.53 27.69
C ALA A 27 6.45 24.08 27.19
N PRO A 28 5.25 23.47 27.29
CA PRO A 28 5.00 22.15 26.71
C PRO A 28 5.19 22.13 25.19
N GLN A 29 4.75 23.18 24.50
CA GLN A 29 4.93 23.27 23.04
C GLN A 29 6.39 23.44 22.64
N GLN A 30 7.18 24.24 23.37
CA GLN A 30 8.63 24.35 23.13
C GLN A 30 9.35 23.01 23.31
N LEU A 31 8.93 22.20 24.29
CA LEU A 31 9.48 20.87 24.48
C LEU A 31 9.15 19.95 23.30
N VAL A 32 7.89 19.91 22.86
CA VAL A 32 7.50 19.15 21.64
C VAL A 32 8.27 19.63 20.42
N ASP A 33 8.43 20.93 20.25
CA ASP A 33 9.16 21.51 19.12
C ASP A 33 10.61 21.05 19.09
N LYS A 34 11.30 21.06 20.25
CA LYS A 34 12.66 20.52 20.36
C LYS A 34 12.71 19.01 20.09
N LEU A 35 11.81 18.22 20.70
CA LEU A 35 11.75 16.77 20.51
C LEU A 35 11.50 16.39 19.04
N SER A 36 10.68 17.15 18.32
CA SER A 36 10.39 16.92 16.90
C SER A 36 11.60 17.07 15.97
N THR A 37 12.69 17.67 16.47
CA THR A 37 13.95 17.81 15.74
C THR A 37 14.93 16.64 15.96
N LEU A 38 14.66 15.78 16.94
CA LEU A 38 15.47 14.57 17.14
C LEU A 38 15.42 13.72 15.88
N LYS A 39 16.58 13.24 15.45
CA LYS A 39 16.68 12.30 14.33
C LYS A 39 16.64 10.87 14.85
N VAL A 40 15.66 10.11 14.39
CA VAL A 40 15.52 8.69 14.70
C VAL A 40 16.36 7.86 13.72
N ASN A 41 17.06 6.86 14.22
CA ASN A 41 17.62 5.81 13.41
C ASN A 41 17.40 4.45 14.09
N TYR A 42 16.98 3.46 13.31
CA TYR A 42 16.99 2.06 13.70
C TYR A 42 18.20 1.35 13.12
N LYS A 43 18.74 0.39 13.86
CA LYS A 43 19.72 -0.56 13.36
C LYS A 43 19.43 -1.94 13.94
N ILE A 44 19.18 -2.93 13.09
CA ILE A 44 19.14 -4.33 13.52
C ILE A 44 20.53 -4.70 14.06
N LEU A 45 20.56 -5.23 15.28
CA LEU A 45 21.76 -5.77 15.88
C LEU A 45 21.80 -7.29 15.67
N ASP A 46 20.67 -7.96 15.88
CA ASP A 46 20.58 -9.41 15.82
C ASP A 46 19.13 -9.88 15.65
N ASN A 47 18.80 -10.48 14.50
CA ASN A 47 17.47 -11.05 14.26
C ASN A 47 17.26 -12.45 14.88
N ARG A 48 18.29 -13.02 15.51
CA ARG A 48 18.30 -14.37 16.10
C ARG A 48 18.83 -14.32 17.54
N ALA A 49 18.40 -13.33 18.31
CA ALA A 49 18.94 -13.04 19.63
C ALA A 49 18.86 -14.22 20.61
N ALA A 50 17.84 -15.08 20.45
CA ALA A 50 17.71 -16.35 21.18
C ALA A 50 18.90 -17.29 20.95
N GLU A 51 19.37 -17.39 19.71
CA GLU A 51 20.51 -18.23 19.31
C GLU A 51 21.84 -17.66 19.86
N HIS A 52 21.85 -16.38 20.22
CA HIS A 52 23.02 -15.66 20.72
C HIS A 52 22.92 -15.24 22.20
N GLY A 53 22.12 -15.98 22.99
CA GLY A 53 22.17 -15.95 24.46
C GLY A 53 21.15 -15.03 25.13
N VAL A 54 20.21 -14.43 24.39
CA VAL A 54 19.05 -13.77 25.00
C VAL A 54 18.00 -14.82 25.39
N ASP A 55 17.60 -14.85 26.65
CA ASP A 55 16.54 -15.73 27.13
C ASP A 55 15.16 -15.16 26.75
N CYS A 56 14.81 -15.26 25.47
CA CYS A 56 13.56 -14.73 24.93
C CYS A 56 12.32 -15.38 25.57
N ALA A 57 12.42 -16.64 26.02
CA ALA A 57 11.33 -17.33 26.71
C ALA A 57 10.97 -16.62 28.02
N LYS A 58 11.98 -16.25 28.81
CA LYS A 58 11.80 -15.48 30.04
C LYS A 58 11.21 -14.08 29.80
N LEU A 59 11.48 -13.51 28.62
CA LEU A 59 10.91 -12.23 28.19
C LEU A 59 9.46 -12.34 27.72
N GLY A 60 8.88 -13.55 27.67
CA GLY A 60 7.51 -13.79 27.22
C GLY A 60 7.34 -13.78 25.71
N ALA A 61 8.43 -13.92 24.95
CA ALA A 61 8.38 -13.98 23.50
C ALA A 61 7.75 -15.29 23.02
N ASP A 62 6.79 -15.21 22.09
CA ASP A 62 6.21 -16.40 21.48
C ASP A 62 7.31 -17.27 20.84
N TRP A 63 7.19 -18.58 21.03
CA TRP A 63 8.19 -19.57 20.62
C TRP A 63 9.64 -19.24 21.01
N ALA A 64 9.84 -18.51 22.12
CA ALA A 64 11.15 -18.06 22.58
C ALA A 64 11.96 -17.36 21.47
N SER A 65 11.28 -16.63 20.59
CA SER A 65 11.90 -15.96 19.44
C SER A 65 11.89 -14.45 19.63
N CYS A 66 13.08 -13.84 19.66
CA CYS A 66 13.22 -12.39 19.79
C CYS A 66 14.44 -11.86 19.03
N ASN A 67 14.44 -10.56 18.77
CA ASN A 67 15.49 -9.83 18.07
C ASN A 67 16.00 -8.66 18.91
N LYS A 68 17.19 -8.18 18.58
CA LYS A 68 17.78 -6.95 19.14
C LYS A 68 17.87 -5.87 18.09
N VAL A 69 17.41 -4.68 18.47
CA VAL A 69 17.41 -3.47 17.65
C VAL A 69 18.03 -2.34 18.47
N MET A 70 18.87 -1.54 17.84
CA MET A 70 19.29 -0.25 18.38
C MET A 70 18.35 0.83 17.87
N ILE A 71 17.73 1.57 18.78
CA ILE A 71 17.09 2.84 18.46
C ILE A 71 18.05 3.95 18.85
N THR A 72 18.30 4.87 17.92
CA THR A 72 19.22 5.99 18.12
C THR A 72 18.46 7.29 17.95
N LEU A 73 18.53 8.17 18.95
CA LEU A 73 17.99 9.52 18.92
C LEU A 73 19.15 10.52 18.90
N THR A 74 19.36 11.17 17.75
CA THR A 74 20.40 12.19 17.59
C THR A 74 19.80 13.58 17.79
N ASN A 75 20.29 14.31 18.79
CA ASN A 75 19.96 15.72 18.99
C ASN A 75 20.97 16.60 18.25
N THR A 76 20.51 17.36 17.25
CA THR A 76 21.34 18.32 16.50
C THR A 76 21.13 19.77 16.93
N GLY A 77 20.37 20.00 18.00
CA GLY A 77 20.09 21.33 18.55
C GLY A 77 20.61 21.49 19.97
N ASP A 78 20.02 22.43 20.70
CA ASP A 78 20.28 22.65 22.13
C ASP A 78 19.87 21.44 22.96
N GLN A 79 20.43 21.35 24.17
CA GLN A 79 20.07 20.31 25.12
C GLN A 79 18.56 20.32 25.44
N ILE A 80 17.99 19.12 25.63
CA ILE A 80 16.60 18.89 25.99
C ILE A 80 16.57 18.21 27.35
N THR A 81 16.16 18.93 28.39
CA THR A 81 16.17 18.44 29.79
C THR A 81 14.78 18.22 30.38
N GLY A 82 13.72 18.65 29.67
CA GLY A 82 12.34 18.44 30.10
C GLY A 82 12.01 16.96 30.24
N GLN A 83 11.19 16.61 31.23
CA GLN A 83 10.78 15.22 31.52
C GLN A 83 9.29 14.96 31.27
N ASP A 84 8.48 16.01 31.13
CA ASP A 84 7.06 15.89 30.83
C ASP A 84 6.85 15.67 29.33
N TRP A 85 7.21 14.49 28.82
CA TRP A 85 7.01 14.14 27.42
C TRP A 85 6.81 12.64 27.20
N ALA A 86 6.18 12.34 26.07
CA ALA A 86 6.15 11.01 25.48
C ALA A 86 6.44 11.12 23.98
N ILE A 87 7.20 10.16 23.44
CA ILE A 87 7.39 9.98 22.00
C ILE A 87 6.71 8.69 21.59
N TYR A 88 5.73 8.79 20.71
CA TYR A 88 4.96 7.66 20.20
C TYR A 88 5.56 7.16 18.89
N PHE A 89 5.47 5.85 18.69
CA PHE A 89 5.91 5.18 17.47
C PHE A 89 5.13 3.90 17.22
N HIS A 90 5.11 3.46 15.97
CA HIS A 90 4.47 2.23 15.56
C HIS A 90 5.50 1.11 15.41
N SER A 91 5.13 -0.09 15.84
CA SER A 91 5.92 -1.30 15.64
C SER A 91 4.98 -2.49 15.47
N ILE A 92 5.23 -3.30 14.44
CA ILE A 92 4.53 -4.58 14.25
C ILE A 92 4.98 -5.65 15.26
N ARG A 93 6.01 -5.35 16.07
CA ARG A 93 6.55 -6.21 17.13
C ARG A 93 6.32 -5.58 18.50
N GLN A 94 5.98 -6.42 19.49
CA GLN A 94 6.01 -6.03 20.89
C GLN A 94 7.44 -5.74 21.34
N ILE A 95 7.61 -4.72 22.17
CA ILE A 95 8.90 -4.41 22.80
C ILE A 95 8.96 -5.10 24.15
N LEU A 96 9.86 -6.07 24.29
CA LEU A 96 9.98 -6.93 25.46
C LEU A 96 10.91 -6.35 26.52
N THR A 97 12.02 -5.72 26.10
CA THR A 97 12.95 -5.03 27.01
C THR A 97 13.50 -3.75 26.41
N VAL A 98 13.93 -2.86 27.30
CA VAL A 98 14.62 -1.60 27.00
C VAL A 98 15.90 -1.58 27.81
N ASP A 99 17.04 -1.67 27.13
CA ASP A 99 18.36 -1.79 27.74
C ASP A 99 19.02 -0.40 27.91
N ASN A 100 18.21 0.60 28.28
CA ASN A 100 18.66 1.91 28.71
C ASN A 100 17.75 2.42 29.83
N SER A 101 18.28 2.48 31.06
CA SER A 101 17.48 2.79 32.26
C SER A 101 16.92 4.22 32.31
N GLN A 102 17.33 5.11 31.41
CA GLN A 102 16.76 6.46 31.27
C GLN A 102 15.39 6.46 30.59
N PHE A 103 15.01 5.36 29.95
CA PHE A 103 13.79 5.25 29.17
C PHE A 103 12.96 4.05 29.59
N LYS A 104 11.64 4.18 29.41
CA LYS A 104 10.70 3.06 29.41
C LYS A 104 9.91 3.09 28.11
N ILE A 105 9.59 1.91 27.59
CA ILE A 105 8.70 1.76 26.43
C ILE A 105 7.46 1.02 26.89
N THR A 106 6.29 1.56 26.57
CA THR A 106 4.97 0.99 26.93
C THR A 106 4.17 0.75 25.67
N HIS A 107 3.66 -0.46 25.49
CA HIS A 107 2.64 -0.77 24.49
C HIS A 107 1.29 -0.18 24.91
N LEU A 108 0.58 0.46 23.99
CA LEU A 108 -0.76 0.99 24.24
C LEU A 108 -1.83 0.02 23.74
N THR A 109 -1.90 -0.16 22.43
CA THR A 109 -2.81 -1.06 21.73
C THR A 109 -2.40 -1.13 20.26
N GLY A 110 -2.75 -2.22 19.58
CA GLY A 110 -2.35 -2.41 18.18
C GLY A 110 -0.84 -2.38 18.02
N ASP A 111 -0.35 -1.56 17.09
CA ASP A 111 1.09 -1.34 16.85
C ASP A 111 1.67 -0.16 17.64
N LEU A 112 0.84 0.59 18.38
CA LEU A 112 1.23 1.85 18.98
C LEU A 112 1.96 1.63 20.31
N HIS A 113 3.15 2.20 20.40
CA HIS A 113 4.00 2.22 21.58
C HIS A 113 4.35 3.67 21.93
N LYS A 114 4.77 3.90 23.18
CA LYS A 114 5.34 5.17 23.61
C LYS A 114 6.64 4.98 24.37
N ILE A 115 7.61 5.86 24.12
CA ILE A 115 8.84 6.05 24.89
C ILE A 115 8.62 7.22 25.86
N GLU A 116 8.99 7.02 27.11
CA GLU A 116 8.92 8.03 28.16
C GLU A 116 10.24 8.05 28.95
N PRO A 117 10.64 9.21 29.52
CA PRO A 117 11.77 9.28 30.41
C PRO A 117 11.44 8.58 31.74
N THR A 118 12.46 8.00 32.37
CA THR A 118 12.39 7.57 33.78
C THR A 118 12.97 8.64 34.70
N GLU A 119 12.93 8.41 36.00
CA GLU A 119 13.62 9.27 36.99
C GLU A 119 15.13 9.37 36.76
N LYS A 120 15.73 8.44 36.00
CA LYS A 120 17.15 8.42 35.65
C LYS A 120 17.48 9.22 34.40
N PHE A 121 16.46 9.78 33.72
CA PHE A 121 16.66 10.55 32.49
C PHE A 121 17.50 11.80 32.75
N ALA A 122 18.60 11.91 32.01
CA ALA A 122 19.57 12.99 32.13
C ALA A 122 19.45 14.04 31.02
N GLY A 123 18.42 13.95 30.17
CA GLY A 123 18.25 14.81 29.01
C GLY A 123 18.82 14.21 27.72
N PHE A 124 18.46 14.83 26.60
CA PHE A 124 19.17 14.67 25.33
C PHE A 124 20.23 15.78 25.23
N PRO A 125 21.53 15.47 25.36
CA PRO A 125 22.57 16.51 25.32
C PRO A 125 22.64 17.16 23.93
N ALA A 126 23.14 18.40 23.88
CA ALA A 126 23.27 19.13 22.63
C ALA A 126 24.29 18.45 21.69
N ASN A 127 23.94 18.29 20.41
CA ASN A 127 24.82 17.70 19.39
C ASN A 127 25.34 16.28 19.73
N GLN A 128 24.53 15.50 20.45
CA GLN A 128 24.89 14.16 20.91
C GLN A 128 23.87 13.11 20.47
N VAL A 129 24.33 11.88 20.55
CA VAL A 129 23.56 10.68 20.22
C VAL A 129 23.15 9.99 21.52
N VAL A 130 21.89 9.58 21.61
CA VAL A 130 21.39 8.72 22.67
C VAL A 130 20.95 7.39 22.07
N GLU A 131 21.54 6.31 22.58
CA GLU A 131 21.25 4.94 22.16
C GLU A 131 20.27 4.27 23.13
N ILE A 132 19.27 3.59 22.58
CA ILE A 132 18.22 2.88 23.30
C ILE A 132 18.16 1.47 22.68
N PRO A 133 19.00 0.54 23.14
CA PRO A 133 18.92 -0.84 22.69
C PRO A 133 17.63 -1.46 23.23
N ILE A 134 16.94 -2.23 22.39
CA ILE A 134 15.69 -2.90 22.74
C ILE A 134 15.72 -4.36 22.31
N THR A 135 14.94 -5.18 22.99
CA THR A 135 14.59 -6.53 22.53
C THR A 135 13.14 -6.52 22.04
N GLY A 136 12.93 -6.83 20.75
CA GLY A 136 11.61 -6.98 20.15
C GLY A 136 11.21 -8.44 20.02
N GLU A 137 9.92 -8.74 20.05
CA GLU A 137 9.40 -10.08 19.79
C GLU A 137 9.62 -10.51 18.32
N TYR A 138 9.83 -11.81 18.09
CA TYR A 138 10.15 -12.43 16.79
C TYR A 138 11.41 -11.84 16.13
N TRP A 139 11.29 -11.44 14.87
CA TRP A 139 12.35 -10.96 13.98
C TRP A 139 11.80 -9.83 13.09
N GLN A 140 12.69 -9.00 12.57
CA GLN A 140 12.38 -7.93 11.62
C GLN A 140 13.30 -8.07 10.40
N LEU A 141 12.86 -8.87 9.42
CA LEU A 141 13.72 -9.36 8.31
C LEU A 141 13.72 -8.42 7.11
N PHE A 142 12.80 -7.47 7.06
CA PHE A 142 12.68 -6.50 5.98
C PHE A 142 12.73 -5.09 6.53
N ALA A 143 13.28 -4.18 5.74
CA ALA A 143 13.28 -2.75 6.06
C ALA A 143 11.86 -2.21 6.33
N THR A 144 10.85 -2.77 5.66
CA THR A 144 9.44 -2.41 5.82
C THR A 144 8.82 -2.80 7.16
N ASP A 145 9.52 -3.55 8.01
CA ASP A 145 9.07 -3.84 9.38
C ASP A 145 9.24 -2.64 10.32
N PHE A 146 10.00 -1.62 9.90
CA PHE A 146 10.19 -0.36 10.60
C PHE A 146 9.26 0.70 10.05
N MET A 147 8.46 1.30 10.94
CA MET A 147 7.39 2.21 10.53
C MET A 147 7.80 3.68 10.70
N PRO A 148 7.42 4.55 9.76
CA PRO A 148 7.73 5.98 9.81
C PRO A 148 6.83 6.72 10.80
N ARG A 149 7.02 8.04 10.88
CA ARG A 149 6.16 9.03 11.56
C ARG A 149 6.04 8.85 13.06
N TRP A 150 7.18 8.76 13.73
CA TRP A 150 7.28 8.95 15.17
C TRP A 150 6.78 10.34 15.56
N TYR A 151 6.11 10.52 16.71
CA TYR A 151 5.63 11.85 17.12
C TYR A 151 5.78 12.13 18.61
N ALA A 152 6.08 13.37 18.96
CA ALA A 152 6.29 13.82 20.34
C ALA A 152 5.07 14.56 20.90
N THR A 153 4.84 14.43 22.21
CA THR A 153 3.77 15.11 22.98
C THR A 153 4.30 15.59 24.33
N SER A 154 3.67 16.61 24.92
CA SER A 154 3.95 17.12 26.27
C SER A 154 2.71 17.88 26.78
N GLY A 155 2.23 17.62 28.00
CA GLY A 155 1.04 18.27 28.56
C GLY A 155 -0.12 18.43 27.56
N ASN A 156 -0.59 19.67 27.38
CA ASN A 156 -1.64 20.03 26.42
C ASN A 156 -1.09 20.51 25.04
N ALA A 157 0.22 20.35 24.79
CA ALA A 157 0.82 20.75 23.52
C ALA A 157 0.27 19.92 22.35
N LYS A 158 0.29 20.53 21.15
CA LYS A 158 -0.07 19.81 19.93
C LYS A 158 1.05 18.84 19.56
N PRO A 159 0.73 17.56 19.24
CA PRO A 159 1.73 16.61 18.79
C PRO A 159 2.48 17.08 17.54
N LYS A 160 3.77 16.72 17.43
CA LYS A 160 4.56 16.95 16.22
C LYS A 160 5.36 15.70 15.85
N VAL A 161 5.35 15.36 14.57
CA VAL A 161 6.14 14.26 13.99
C VAL A 161 7.62 14.60 14.07
N LEU A 162 8.46 13.62 14.40
CA LEU A 162 9.91 13.72 14.34
C LEU A 162 10.33 13.78 12.86
N LYS A 163 10.95 14.90 12.49
CA LYS A 163 11.02 15.35 11.09
C LYS A 163 11.62 14.32 10.13
N ASN A 164 12.67 13.59 10.50
CA ASN A 164 13.32 12.63 9.59
C ASN A 164 12.53 11.32 9.40
N THR A 165 11.46 11.15 10.17
CA THR A 165 10.57 9.98 10.04
C THR A 165 9.30 10.32 9.26
N ASP A 166 9.07 11.58 8.89
CA ASP A 166 7.92 11.97 8.06
C ASP A 166 8.18 11.72 6.56
N THR A 167 8.37 10.45 6.22
CA THR A 167 8.78 10.03 4.88
C THR A 167 8.33 8.60 4.62
N GLU A 168 8.21 8.25 3.35
CA GLU A 168 8.10 6.84 2.91
C GLU A 168 9.47 6.26 2.53
N ASP A 169 10.54 7.07 2.50
CA ASP A 169 11.90 6.59 2.29
C ASP A 169 12.49 6.06 3.61
N ILE A 170 12.46 4.73 3.75
CA ILE A 170 12.96 4.02 4.93
C ILE A 170 14.44 4.31 5.20
N ASN A 171 15.24 4.66 4.18
CA ASN A 171 16.67 4.92 4.35
C ASN A 171 16.96 6.18 5.18
N GLU A 172 15.99 7.08 5.37
CA GLU A 172 16.16 8.28 6.19
C GLU A 172 16.21 7.98 7.71
N TYR A 173 15.71 6.82 8.12
CA TYR A 173 15.61 6.43 9.54
C TYR A 173 15.99 4.97 9.82
N LEU A 174 16.50 4.22 8.85
CA LEU A 174 16.97 2.85 9.02
C LEU A 174 18.39 2.68 8.48
N THR A 175 19.29 2.16 9.31
CA THR A 175 20.58 1.66 8.84
C THR A 175 20.38 0.37 8.06
N GLN A 176 20.98 0.30 6.87
CA GLN A 176 20.90 -0.87 6.01
C GLN A 176 21.31 -2.15 6.74
N PHE A 177 20.60 -3.23 6.42
CA PHE A 177 20.89 -4.54 6.97
C PHE A 177 22.25 -5.01 6.47
N THR A 178 22.98 -5.71 7.34
CA THR A 178 24.31 -6.23 7.03
C THR A 178 24.40 -7.71 7.39
N GLY A 179 25.32 -8.41 6.74
CA GLY A 179 25.58 -9.83 6.98
C GLY A 179 24.36 -10.70 6.71
N ASP A 180 24.02 -11.52 7.69
CA ASP A 180 22.96 -12.53 7.65
C ASP A 180 21.69 -12.09 8.41
N ASN A 181 21.55 -10.80 8.75
CA ASN A 181 20.37 -10.28 9.44
C ASN A 181 19.05 -10.41 8.63
N TRP A 182 19.10 -10.79 7.36
CA TRP A 182 17.92 -11.14 6.57
C TRP A 182 17.42 -12.57 6.84
N GLN A 183 18.23 -13.42 7.48
CA GLN A 183 17.88 -14.80 7.79
C GLN A 183 17.01 -14.87 9.04
N ARG A 184 15.97 -15.70 8.97
CA ARG A 184 15.06 -15.93 10.10
C ARG A 184 15.67 -16.80 11.20
N THR A 185 16.50 -17.76 10.80
CA THR A 185 17.12 -18.78 11.66
C THR A 185 18.49 -19.12 11.08
N LYS A 186 19.40 -19.71 11.85
CA LYS A 186 20.69 -20.21 11.31
C LYS A 186 20.54 -21.19 10.13
N ASP A 187 19.41 -21.90 10.05
CA ASP A 187 19.13 -22.93 9.04
C ASP A 187 18.21 -22.40 7.91
N ASP A 188 18.09 -21.07 7.75
CA ASP A 188 17.27 -20.45 6.70
C ASP A 188 17.88 -20.71 5.31
N ASN A 189 17.15 -21.44 4.47
CA ASN A 189 17.59 -21.84 3.12
C ASN A 189 17.05 -20.90 2.02
N ASN A 190 16.44 -19.76 2.37
CA ASN A 190 16.16 -18.73 1.38
C ASN A 190 17.46 -18.21 0.76
N VAL A 191 17.39 -17.70 -0.46
CA VAL A 191 18.54 -17.07 -1.13
C VAL A 191 18.29 -15.57 -1.15
N LEU A 192 19.17 -14.79 -0.52
CA LEU A 192 19.14 -13.34 -0.62
C LEU A 192 19.26 -12.92 -2.09
N MET A 193 18.32 -12.11 -2.57
CA MET A 193 18.25 -11.69 -3.98
C MET A 193 19.11 -10.44 -4.23
N THR A 194 20.38 -10.65 -4.57
CA THR A 194 21.31 -9.64 -5.10
C THR A 194 21.26 -9.64 -6.63
N PRO A 195 21.91 -8.70 -7.34
CA PRO A 195 22.05 -8.80 -8.80
C PRO A 195 22.60 -10.17 -9.26
N GLU A 196 23.59 -10.72 -8.55
CA GLU A 196 24.26 -11.98 -8.89
C GLU A 196 23.35 -13.19 -8.70
N SER A 197 22.72 -13.34 -7.52
CA SER A 197 21.83 -14.48 -7.27
C SER A 197 20.55 -14.40 -8.09
N ARG A 198 20.05 -13.18 -8.36
CA ARG A 198 18.90 -12.96 -9.25
C ARG A 198 19.24 -13.30 -10.71
N PHE A 199 20.46 -12.99 -11.17
CA PHE A 199 20.93 -13.41 -12.49
C PHE A 199 20.91 -14.95 -12.61
N VAL A 200 21.46 -15.66 -11.62
CA VAL A 200 21.42 -17.14 -11.59
C VAL A 200 19.99 -17.66 -11.59
N LYS A 201 19.11 -17.11 -10.74
CA LYS A 201 17.69 -17.50 -10.67
C LYS A 201 16.98 -17.33 -12.02
N ASN A 202 17.28 -16.25 -12.73
CA ASN A 202 16.62 -15.91 -13.98
C ASN A 202 17.34 -16.46 -15.22
N ALA A 203 18.44 -17.20 -15.07
CA ALA A 203 19.23 -17.71 -16.21
C ALA A 203 18.43 -18.66 -17.12
N ALA A 204 17.38 -19.31 -16.60
CA ALA A 204 16.49 -20.16 -17.38
C ALA A 204 15.44 -19.36 -18.20
N VAL A 205 15.19 -18.08 -17.86
CA VAL A 205 14.23 -17.23 -18.55
C VAL A 205 14.90 -16.65 -19.79
N LYS A 206 14.34 -16.91 -20.97
CA LYS A 206 14.86 -16.44 -22.26
C LYS A 206 13.85 -15.50 -22.90
N THR A 207 14.37 -14.50 -23.59
CA THR A 207 13.55 -13.69 -24.51
C THR A 207 13.15 -14.57 -25.69
N LEU A 208 11.84 -14.69 -25.91
CA LEU A 208 11.29 -15.42 -27.06
C LEU A 208 11.21 -14.48 -28.28
N ALA A 209 11.26 -15.06 -29.47
CA ALA A 209 11.04 -14.27 -30.68
C ALA A 209 9.56 -13.86 -30.76
N ALA A 210 9.28 -12.67 -31.31
CA ALA A 210 7.89 -12.18 -31.42
C ALA A 210 6.99 -13.14 -32.21
N ALA A 211 7.53 -13.84 -33.21
CA ALA A 211 6.82 -14.85 -33.98
C ALA A 211 6.33 -16.03 -33.12
N ASP A 212 7.06 -16.40 -32.07
CA ASP A 212 6.68 -17.48 -31.15
C ASP A 212 5.53 -17.07 -30.21
N LEU A 213 5.28 -15.76 -30.09
CA LEU A 213 4.23 -15.17 -29.26
C LEU A 213 2.97 -14.82 -30.07
N ARG A 214 2.96 -15.11 -31.36
CA ARG A 214 1.86 -14.81 -32.26
C ARG A 214 0.59 -15.56 -31.84
N GLY A 215 -0.54 -14.86 -31.75
CA GLY A 215 -1.86 -15.45 -31.44
C GLY A 215 -2.03 -15.93 -29.99
N GLN A 216 -1.12 -15.56 -29.08
CA GLN A 216 -1.18 -15.98 -27.67
C GLN A 216 -2.15 -15.09 -26.88
N ILE A 217 -3.41 -15.52 -26.79
CA ILE A 217 -4.41 -14.87 -25.93
C ILE A 217 -4.03 -15.07 -24.46
N ILE A 218 -4.22 -14.02 -23.65
CA ILE A 218 -4.03 -14.07 -22.19
C ILE A 218 -5.32 -13.60 -21.50
N PRO A 219 -5.90 -14.40 -20.58
CA PRO A 219 -5.53 -15.77 -20.20
C PRO A 219 -5.54 -16.79 -21.33
N THR A 220 -4.81 -17.89 -21.14
CA THR A 220 -4.79 -18.98 -22.13
C THR A 220 -6.20 -19.57 -22.31
N PRO A 221 -6.75 -19.56 -23.53
CA PRO A 221 -8.07 -20.12 -23.81
C PRO A 221 -8.05 -21.65 -23.70
N LEU A 222 -9.21 -22.27 -23.51
CA LEU A 222 -9.36 -23.73 -23.52
C LEU A 222 -8.87 -24.35 -24.83
N GLU A 223 -9.29 -23.80 -25.96
CA GLU A 223 -8.86 -24.23 -27.28
C GLU A 223 -8.52 -23.01 -28.15
N VAL A 224 -7.41 -23.10 -28.87
CA VAL A 224 -7.01 -22.11 -29.87
C VAL A 224 -6.28 -22.77 -31.02
N LYS A 225 -6.66 -22.39 -32.24
CA LYS A 225 -6.01 -22.76 -33.48
C LYS A 225 -5.59 -21.49 -34.20
N ILE A 226 -4.28 -21.26 -34.28
CA ILE A 226 -3.69 -20.09 -34.92
C ILE A 226 -3.47 -20.41 -36.40
N ASP A 227 -4.02 -19.56 -37.28
CA ASP A 227 -3.83 -19.66 -38.73
C ASP A 227 -2.62 -18.83 -39.19
N GLN A 228 -2.21 -18.96 -40.45
CA GLN A 228 -0.95 -18.38 -40.95
C GLN A 228 -0.96 -16.86 -41.16
N GLN A 229 -2.14 -16.24 -41.32
CA GLN A 229 -2.25 -14.84 -41.75
C GLN A 229 -2.46 -13.87 -40.59
N ASP A 230 -2.03 -12.63 -40.76
CA ASP A 230 -2.36 -11.55 -39.82
C ASP A 230 -3.38 -10.61 -40.43
N VAL A 231 -4.13 -9.92 -39.57
CA VAL A 231 -5.02 -8.83 -39.95
C VAL A 231 -4.49 -7.51 -39.39
N ASP A 232 -4.46 -6.50 -40.24
CA ASP A 232 -4.03 -5.15 -39.89
C ASP A 232 -5.22 -4.32 -39.39
N LEU A 233 -5.19 -3.93 -38.12
CA LEU A 233 -6.18 -3.08 -37.49
C LEU A 233 -5.80 -1.59 -37.50
N SER A 234 -4.73 -1.19 -38.20
CA SER A 234 -4.21 0.19 -38.21
C SER A 234 -5.19 1.23 -38.75
N LYS A 235 -6.10 0.82 -39.65
CA LYS A 235 -7.17 1.66 -40.21
C LYS A 235 -8.40 1.77 -39.30
N GLY A 236 -8.32 1.19 -38.10
CA GLY A 236 -9.38 1.14 -37.12
C GLY A 236 -10.28 -0.07 -37.27
N VAL A 237 -11.24 -0.17 -36.36
CA VAL A 237 -12.19 -1.28 -36.22
C VAL A 237 -13.64 -0.78 -36.26
N ALA A 238 -14.50 -1.57 -36.89
CA ALA A 238 -15.95 -1.35 -36.88
C ALA A 238 -16.56 -2.34 -35.88
N LEU A 239 -16.88 -1.86 -34.68
CA LEU A 239 -17.41 -2.69 -33.60
C LEU A 239 -18.95 -2.76 -33.66
N ASP A 240 -19.51 -3.95 -33.79
CA ASP A 240 -20.91 -4.21 -33.44
C ASP A 240 -20.96 -4.66 -31.98
N LEU A 241 -21.39 -3.78 -31.08
CA LEU A 241 -21.50 -4.02 -29.65
C LEU A 241 -22.96 -4.14 -29.18
N SER A 242 -23.89 -4.36 -30.10
CA SER A 242 -25.33 -4.44 -29.79
C SER A 242 -25.67 -5.60 -28.85
N ALA A 243 -24.81 -6.61 -28.76
CA ALA A 243 -24.93 -7.73 -27.82
C ALA A 243 -24.54 -7.38 -26.37
N LEU A 244 -23.97 -6.20 -26.10
CA LEU A 244 -23.57 -5.77 -24.77
C LEU A 244 -24.53 -4.72 -24.18
N PRO A 245 -24.68 -4.65 -22.84
CA PRO A 245 -25.26 -3.48 -22.20
C PRO A 245 -24.39 -2.25 -22.46
N GLN A 246 -25.00 -1.06 -22.42
CA GLN A 246 -24.31 0.21 -22.74
C GLN A 246 -22.99 0.40 -21.99
N SER A 247 -22.96 0.14 -20.68
CA SER A 247 -21.74 0.28 -19.87
C SER A 247 -20.62 -0.70 -20.28
N GLY A 248 -20.98 -1.91 -20.72
CA GLY A 248 -20.04 -2.88 -21.27
C GLY A 248 -19.49 -2.44 -22.62
N ALA A 249 -20.35 -1.91 -23.49
CA ALA A 249 -19.96 -1.37 -24.79
C ALA A 249 -19.01 -0.16 -24.64
N GLU A 250 -19.32 0.78 -23.75
CA GLU A 250 -18.47 1.94 -23.45
C GLU A 250 -17.09 1.51 -22.91
N ALA A 251 -17.04 0.54 -21.99
CA ALA A 251 -15.79 0.02 -21.45
C ALA A 251 -14.91 -0.65 -22.54
N VAL A 252 -15.53 -1.39 -23.46
CA VAL A 252 -14.84 -1.98 -24.62
C VAL A 252 -14.29 -0.86 -25.52
N GLN A 253 -15.12 0.11 -25.91
CA GLN A 253 -14.72 1.23 -26.77
C GLN A 253 -13.51 1.99 -26.20
N GLN A 254 -13.59 2.39 -24.93
CA GLN A 254 -12.49 3.06 -24.24
C GLN A 254 -11.20 2.24 -24.25
N ARG A 255 -11.30 0.91 -24.17
CA ARG A 255 -10.13 0.04 -24.17
C ARG A 255 -9.50 -0.10 -25.57
N PHE A 256 -10.32 -0.20 -26.61
CA PHE A 256 -9.83 -0.16 -28.01
C PHE A 256 -9.08 1.15 -28.27
N GLU A 257 -9.66 2.29 -27.89
CA GLU A 257 -9.03 3.60 -28.04
C GLU A 257 -7.73 3.74 -27.22
N LEU A 258 -7.72 3.24 -25.98
CA LEU A 258 -6.52 3.24 -25.12
C LEU A 258 -5.37 2.43 -25.72
N LEU A 259 -5.68 1.35 -26.45
CA LEU A 259 -4.69 0.55 -27.18
C LEU A 259 -4.36 1.15 -28.57
N GLY A 260 -4.85 2.35 -28.87
CA GLY A 260 -4.57 3.08 -30.11
C GLY A 260 -5.29 2.52 -31.33
N LEU A 261 -6.43 1.85 -31.15
CA LEU A 261 -7.31 1.41 -32.24
C LEU A 261 -8.43 2.43 -32.44
N THR A 262 -8.47 3.07 -33.61
CA THR A 262 -9.52 4.02 -33.97
C THR A 262 -10.85 3.31 -34.19
N LEU A 263 -11.94 3.82 -33.62
CA LEU A 263 -13.29 3.35 -33.93
C LEU A 263 -13.73 3.96 -35.27
N ASN A 264 -13.91 3.11 -36.28
CA ASN A 264 -14.18 3.53 -37.66
C ASN A 264 -15.19 2.56 -38.29
N SER A 265 -16.34 3.06 -38.75
CA SER A 265 -17.38 2.23 -39.37
C SER A 265 -16.95 1.54 -40.66
N ALA A 266 -15.91 2.04 -41.33
CA ALA A 266 -15.28 1.41 -42.49
C ALA A 266 -14.01 0.59 -42.13
N GLY A 267 -13.71 0.44 -40.84
CA GLY A 267 -12.57 -0.33 -40.34
C GLY A 267 -12.80 -1.85 -40.39
N PHE A 268 -11.87 -2.60 -39.82
CA PHE A 268 -11.97 -4.06 -39.72
C PHE A 268 -13.22 -4.46 -38.91
N PRO A 269 -14.16 -5.22 -39.47
CA PRO A 269 -15.44 -5.48 -38.81
C PRO A 269 -15.30 -6.52 -37.70
N ILE A 270 -15.79 -6.21 -36.50
CA ILE A 270 -15.86 -7.11 -35.36
C ILE A 270 -17.32 -7.26 -34.97
N LYS A 271 -17.90 -8.42 -35.27
CA LYS A 271 -19.31 -8.73 -35.01
C LYS A 271 -19.47 -9.45 -33.68
N THR A 272 -20.54 -9.14 -32.95
CA THR A 272 -20.87 -9.83 -31.70
C THR A 272 -22.26 -10.44 -31.75
N ALA A 273 -22.45 -11.58 -31.08
CA ALA A 273 -23.74 -12.22 -30.91
C ALA A 273 -23.81 -12.99 -29.58
N ILE A 274 -25.01 -13.17 -29.05
CA ILE A 274 -25.27 -14.05 -27.89
C ILE A 274 -26.09 -15.24 -28.38
N GLN A 275 -25.53 -16.44 -28.28
CA GLN A 275 -26.15 -17.68 -28.75
C GLN A 275 -25.90 -18.82 -27.75
N PRO A 276 -26.63 -18.87 -26.63
CA PRO A 276 -26.40 -19.86 -25.57
C PRO A 276 -26.54 -21.32 -26.08
N ALA A 277 -27.36 -21.54 -27.11
CA ALA A 277 -27.62 -22.86 -27.69
C ALA A 277 -26.41 -23.47 -28.42
N ASP A 278 -25.40 -22.66 -28.77
CA ASP A 278 -24.19 -23.12 -29.44
C ASP A 278 -23.15 -23.69 -28.47
N PHE A 279 -23.42 -23.59 -27.17
CA PHE A 279 -22.55 -24.07 -26.10
C PHE A 279 -23.15 -25.31 -25.43
N LYS A 280 -22.31 -26.31 -25.14
CA LYS A 280 -22.73 -27.59 -24.55
C LYS A 280 -21.75 -28.06 -23.48
N GLY A 281 -22.24 -28.87 -22.55
CA GLY A 281 -21.43 -29.45 -21.48
C GLY A 281 -20.71 -28.38 -20.68
N ASP A 282 -19.41 -28.58 -20.48
CA ASP A 282 -18.54 -27.70 -19.68
C ASP A 282 -18.28 -26.32 -20.34
N LEU A 283 -18.84 -26.07 -21.53
CA LEU A 283 -18.80 -24.77 -22.21
C LEU A 283 -20.11 -23.99 -22.09
N ALA A 284 -21.18 -24.60 -21.58
CA ALA A 284 -22.49 -23.98 -21.41
C ALA A 284 -22.60 -23.21 -20.08
N LEU A 285 -21.71 -22.24 -19.86
CA LEU A 285 -21.65 -21.43 -18.64
C LEU A 285 -21.35 -19.95 -18.93
N SER A 286 -21.65 -19.10 -17.95
CA SER A 286 -21.40 -17.65 -18.03
C SER A 286 -19.93 -17.36 -18.33
N GLY A 287 -19.69 -16.44 -19.26
CA GLY A 287 -18.35 -16.09 -19.70
C GLY A 287 -17.79 -16.97 -20.84
N ALA A 288 -18.45 -18.04 -21.24
CA ALA A 288 -18.01 -18.83 -22.38
C ALA A 288 -18.20 -18.08 -23.70
N TYR A 289 -17.25 -18.25 -24.63
CA TYR A 289 -17.32 -17.66 -25.96
C TYR A 289 -16.63 -18.51 -27.03
N GLN A 290 -17.03 -18.28 -28.27
CA GLN A 290 -16.33 -18.69 -29.48
C GLN A 290 -15.82 -17.43 -30.18
N LEU A 291 -14.55 -17.43 -30.55
CA LEU A 291 -13.87 -16.32 -31.22
C LEU A 291 -13.31 -16.81 -32.55
N LYS A 292 -13.65 -16.10 -33.62
CA LYS A 292 -13.03 -16.26 -34.94
C LYS A 292 -12.45 -14.93 -35.38
N ILE A 293 -11.17 -14.90 -35.72
CA ILE A 293 -10.49 -13.78 -36.36
C ILE A 293 -10.09 -14.25 -37.75
N GLY A 294 -10.81 -13.80 -38.78
CA GLY A 294 -10.49 -14.09 -40.18
C GLY A 294 -9.98 -12.85 -40.90
N GLU A 295 -9.49 -13.02 -42.14
CA GLU A 295 -8.87 -11.94 -42.92
C GLU A 295 -9.79 -10.73 -43.19
N GLN A 296 -11.11 -10.96 -43.26
CA GLN A 296 -12.11 -9.95 -43.62
C GLN A 296 -12.95 -9.46 -42.44
N GLY A 297 -12.70 -9.99 -41.23
CA GLY A 297 -13.46 -9.64 -40.04
C GLY A 297 -13.31 -10.64 -38.90
N ALA A 298 -13.69 -10.21 -37.71
CA ALA A 298 -13.79 -11.06 -36.53
C ALA A 298 -15.24 -11.26 -36.11
N GLN A 299 -15.50 -12.37 -35.44
CA GLN A 299 -16.78 -12.71 -34.84
C GLN A 299 -16.55 -13.22 -33.41
N VAL A 300 -17.32 -12.68 -32.48
CA VAL A 300 -17.41 -13.16 -31.10
C VAL A 300 -18.84 -13.62 -30.85
N ILE A 301 -19.00 -14.90 -30.55
CA ILE A 301 -20.28 -15.47 -30.12
C ILE A 301 -20.11 -15.80 -28.64
N GLY A 302 -20.90 -15.17 -27.77
CA GLY A 302 -20.90 -15.46 -26.33
C GLY A 302 -22.07 -16.34 -25.92
N PHE A 303 -21.88 -17.12 -24.86
CA PHE A 303 -22.99 -17.76 -24.15
C PHE A 303 -23.93 -16.71 -23.53
N ASP A 304 -23.36 -15.60 -23.06
CA ASP A 304 -24.05 -14.48 -22.44
C ASP A 304 -23.26 -13.15 -22.70
N PRO A 305 -23.71 -11.99 -22.17
CA PRO A 305 -22.97 -10.74 -22.34
C PRO A 305 -21.55 -10.78 -21.77
N ALA A 306 -21.29 -11.58 -20.72
CA ALA A 306 -19.95 -11.73 -20.16
C ALA A 306 -19.02 -12.47 -21.13
N GLY A 307 -19.51 -13.51 -21.80
CA GLY A 307 -18.78 -14.24 -22.83
C GLY A 307 -18.41 -13.34 -24.01
N VAL A 308 -19.36 -12.53 -24.52
CA VAL A 308 -19.07 -11.54 -25.56
C VAL A 308 -17.97 -10.57 -25.09
N PHE A 309 -18.08 -10.07 -23.87
CA PHE A 309 -17.10 -9.16 -23.30
C PHE A 309 -15.70 -9.81 -23.21
N TYR A 310 -15.58 -11.07 -22.77
CA TYR A 310 -14.29 -11.77 -22.67
C TYR A 310 -13.69 -12.13 -24.04
N GLY A 311 -14.52 -12.48 -25.02
CA GLY A 311 -14.04 -12.67 -26.39
C GLY A 311 -13.45 -11.39 -26.99
N LEU A 312 -14.05 -10.23 -26.69
CA LEU A 312 -13.48 -8.93 -27.06
C LEU A 312 -12.20 -8.61 -26.29
N GLN A 313 -12.11 -8.94 -25.00
CA GLN A 313 -10.85 -8.82 -24.24
C GLN A 313 -9.74 -9.70 -24.84
N SER A 314 -10.09 -10.87 -25.36
CA SER A 314 -9.14 -11.76 -26.03
C SER A 314 -8.57 -11.14 -27.29
N ILE A 315 -9.40 -10.51 -28.13
CA ILE A 315 -8.93 -9.73 -29.28
C ILE A 315 -7.98 -8.61 -28.81
N LEU A 316 -8.36 -7.88 -27.75
CA LEU A 316 -7.53 -6.79 -27.20
C LEU A 316 -6.20 -7.28 -26.61
N SER A 317 -6.14 -8.50 -26.07
CA SER A 317 -4.89 -9.11 -25.55
C SER A 317 -3.86 -9.39 -26.65
N LEU A 318 -4.34 -9.56 -27.89
CA LEU A 318 -3.49 -9.82 -29.05
C LEU A 318 -2.89 -8.55 -29.66
N VAL A 319 -3.40 -7.36 -29.30
CA VAL A 319 -2.92 -6.09 -29.85
C VAL A 319 -1.49 -5.85 -29.36
N PRO A 320 -0.48 -5.82 -30.25
CA PRO A 320 0.90 -5.73 -29.81
C PRO A 320 1.24 -4.30 -29.36
N THR A 321 2.24 -4.21 -28.47
CA THR A 321 2.65 -2.95 -27.84
C THR A 321 3.75 -2.21 -28.60
N ASP A 322 4.28 -2.78 -29.67
CA ASP A 322 5.28 -2.15 -30.54
C ASP A 322 4.68 -1.11 -31.51
N GLY A 323 3.36 -0.91 -31.43
CA GLY A 323 2.62 0.02 -32.27
C GLY A 323 2.14 -0.61 -33.59
N SER A 324 2.64 -1.80 -33.95
CA SER A 324 2.01 -2.59 -35.00
C SER A 324 0.57 -2.93 -34.56
N LYS A 325 -0.34 -3.02 -35.52
CA LYS A 325 -1.76 -3.34 -35.25
C LYS A 325 -2.13 -4.66 -35.91
N ASN A 326 -1.13 -5.51 -36.13
CA ASN A 326 -1.28 -6.82 -36.72
C ASN A 326 -1.58 -7.84 -35.64
N ILE A 327 -2.69 -8.55 -35.80
CA ILE A 327 -3.04 -9.68 -34.92
C ILE A 327 -3.26 -10.93 -35.75
N ALA A 328 -2.98 -12.09 -35.17
CA ALA A 328 -3.13 -13.36 -35.86
C ALA A 328 -4.60 -13.69 -36.15
N THR A 329 -4.87 -14.19 -37.36
CA THR A 329 -6.11 -14.93 -37.62
C THR A 329 -6.10 -16.23 -36.83
N LEU A 330 -7.22 -16.56 -36.21
CA LEU A 330 -7.37 -17.73 -35.35
C LEU A 330 -8.84 -18.11 -35.16
N ASP A 331 -9.05 -19.36 -34.74
CA ASP A 331 -10.29 -19.85 -34.15
C ASP A 331 -10.00 -20.23 -32.69
N ALA A 332 -10.82 -19.78 -31.75
CA ALA A 332 -10.70 -20.10 -30.33
C ALA A 332 -12.07 -20.40 -29.71
N GLN A 333 -12.08 -21.32 -28.76
CA GLN A 333 -13.21 -21.61 -27.90
C GLN A 333 -12.73 -21.55 -26.46
N ASP A 334 -13.46 -20.83 -25.62
CA ASP A 334 -13.03 -20.62 -24.26
C ASP A 334 -14.20 -20.54 -23.29
N ALA A 335 -13.93 -20.89 -22.04
CA ALA A 335 -14.82 -20.72 -20.92
C ALA A 335 -14.03 -20.68 -19.60
N PRO A 336 -14.51 -19.96 -18.58
CA PRO A 336 -13.83 -19.91 -17.30
C PRO A 336 -13.75 -21.29 -16.63
N ARG A 337 -12.57 -21.70 -16.15
CA ARG A 337 -12.43 -22.93 -15.34
C ARG A 337 -13.22 -22.86 -14.02
N PHE A 338 -13.37 -21.66 -13.46
CA PHE A 338 -14.08 -21.43 -12.20
C PHE A 338 -14.98 -20.21 -12.34
N GLU A 339 -16.18 -20.28 -11.77
CA GLU A 339 -17.12 -19.15 -11.75
C GLU A 339 -16.57 -17.96 -10.96
N TYR A 340 -15.90 -18.22 -9.83
CA TYR A 340 -15.33 -17.21 -8.95
C TYR A 340 -13.83 -17.01 -9.23
N ARG A 341 -13.46 -15.81 -9.71
CA ARG A 341 -12.08 -15.41 -10.00
C ARG A 341 -11.76 -14.11 -9.27
N GLY A 342 -11.55 -14.21 -7.95
CA GLY A 342 -11.54 -13.04 -7.07
C GLY A 342 -10.17 -12.38 -6.89
N VAL A 343 -10.20 -11.11 -6.52
CA VAL A 343 -9.08 -10.44 -5.88
C VAL A 343 -9.54 -9.78 -4.60
N PHE A 344 -8.70 -9.89 -3.57
CA PHE A 344 -8.91 -9.30 -2.27
C PHE A 344 -8.10 -8.00 -2.16
N LEU A 345 -8.78 -6.89 -1.84
CA LEU A 345 -8.14 -5.62 -1.53
C LEU A 345 -8.53 -5.18 -0.12
N ASP A 346 -7.54 -5.00 0.74
CA ASP A 346 -7.75 -4.47 2.07
C ASP A 346 -7.56 -2.96 2.10
N VAL A 347 -8.67 -2.27 2.36
CA VAL A 347 -8.74 -0.82 2.53
C VAL A 347 -8.96 -0.44 4.01
N GLY A 348 -9.05 -1.44 4.90
CA GLY A 348 -9.24 -1.26 6.33
C GLY A 348 -7.98 -0.75 7.02
N ARG A 349 -6.80 -1.34 6.80
CA ARG A 349 -5.59 -0.89 7.51
C ARG A 349 -5.05 0.44 6.99
N ASN A 350 -5.01 0.60 5.66
CA ASN A 350 -4.64 1.82 4.99
C ASN A 350 -5.63 2.14 3.88
N PHE A 351 -6.30 3.29 4.00
CA PHE A 351 -7.28 3.72 3.03
C PHE A 351 -6.64 3.87 1.64
N LYS A 352 -7.38 3.45 0.61
CA LYS A 352 -7.00 3.61 -0.79
C LYS A 352 -8.03 4.50 -1.47
N THR A 353 -7.58 5.45 -2.27
CA THR A 353 -8.49 6.35 -2.99
C THR A 353 -9.34 5.58 -3.98
N LYS A 354 -10.53 6.11 -4.28
CA LYS A 354 -11.44 5.53 -5.29
C LYS A 354 -10.76 5.35 -6.65
N ALA A 355 -9.90 6.30 -7.05
CA ALA A 355 -9.14 6.23 -8.28
C ALA A 355 -8.26 4.97 -8.33
N LEU A 356 -7.54 4.65 -7.25
CA LEU A 356 -6.73 3.42 -7.19
C LEU A 356 -7.60 2.17 -7.24
N GLY A 357 -8.75 2.18 -6.57
CA GLY A 357 -9.74 1.09 -6.63
C GLY A 357 -10.25 0.84 -8.06
N ASN A 358 -10.54 1.90 -8.82
CA ASN A 358 -10.96 1.80 -10.21
C ASN A 358 -9.86 1.24 -11.11
N THR A 359 -8.61 1.72 -10.97
CA THR A 359 -7.47 1.19 -11.74
C THR A 359 -7.26 -0.29 -11.46
N THR A 360 -7.36 -0.68 -10.19
CA THR A 360 -7.26 -2.07 -9.73
C THR A 360 -8.35 -2.93 -10.38
N HIS A 361 -9.60 -2.46 -10.40
CA HIS A 361 -10.71 -3.12 -11.08
C HIS A 361 -10.46 -3.29 -12.59
N THR A 362 -10.00 -2.24 -13.27
CA THR A 362 -9.69 -2.30 -14.71
C THR A 362 -8.62 -3.35 -15.01
N ILE A 363 -7.51 -3.38 -14.27
CA ILE A 363 -6.44 -4.38 -14.46
C ILE A 363 -6.98 -5.81 -14.25
N MET A 364 -7.87 -5.99 -13.28
CA MET A 364 -8.42 -7.29 -12.91
C MET A 364 -9.38 -7.85 -13.95
N VAL A 365 -10.24 -7.00 -14.51
CA VAL A 365 -11.14 -7.38 -15.60
C VAL A 365 -10.35 -7.89 -16.81
N LEU A 366 -9.18 -7.31 -17.08
CA LEU A 366 -8.29 -7.72 -18.18
C LEU A 366 -7.65 -9.10 -17.96
N ILE A 367 -7.18 -9.38 -16.74
CA ILE A 367 -6.39 -10.58 -16.47
C ILE A 367 -7.26 -11.80 -16.20
N ASN A 368 -8.46 -11.63 -15.62
CA ASN A 368 -9.22 -12.78 -15.13
C ASN A 368 -10.52 -13.01 -15.92
N GLY A 369 -10.85 -12.17 -16.89
CA GLY A 369 -12.13 -12.22 -17.59
C GLY A 369 -13.27 -12.20 -16.58
N GLY A 370 -13.43 -11.10 -15.83
CA GLY A 370 -14.43 -10.94 -14.76
C GLY A 370 -13.91 -11.28 -13.37
N VAL A 371 -14.12 -10.36 -12.42
CA VAL A 371 -13.58 -10.47 -11.06
C VAL A 371 -14.61 -10.04 -10.02
N ILE A 372 -14.73 -10.83 -8.97
CA ILE A 372 -15.40 -10.43 -7.75
C ILE A 372 -14.34 -9.78 -6.86
N ILE A 373 -14.46 -8.46 -6.68
CA ILE A 373 -13.59 -7.72 -5.76
C ILE A 373 -14.16 -7.88 -4.36
N TYR A 374 -13.39 -8.53 -3.49
CA TYR A 374 -13.66 -8.49 -2.06
C TYR A 374 -12.90 -7.32 -1.45
N SER A 375 -13.63 -6.27 -1.09
CA SER A 375 -13.10 -5.12 -0.36
C SER A 375 -13.24 -5.36 1.13
N HIS A 376 -12.13 -5.56 1.83
CA HIS A 376 -12.14 -5.65 3.28
C HIS A 376 -12.19 -4.24 3.86
N MET A 377 -13.39 -3.81 4.23
CA MET A 377 -13.70 -2.45 4.68
C MET A 377 -13.65 -2.27 6.20
N LEU A 378 -13.22 -3.28 6.95
CA LEU A 378 -13.17 -3.22 8.41
C LEU A 378 -11.94 -3.94 8.93
N ALA A 379 -10.94 -3.20 9.36
CA ALA A 379 -9.84 -3.73 10.16
C ALA A 379 -9.83 -3.02 11.51
N ASN A 380 -9.30 -3.66 12.56
CA ASN A 380 -9.18 -3.06 13.89
C ASN A 380 -8.69 -1.60 13.78
N GLY A 381 -9.58 -0.64 14.06
CA GLY A 381 -9.29 0.80 14.07
C GLY A 381 -9.78 1.65 12.89
N LYS A 382 -10.28 1.12 11.75
CA LYS A 382 -10.67 1.96 10.58
C LYS A 382 -11.80 1.36 9.71
N GLN A 383 -12.70 2.22 9.21
CA GLN A 383 -13.85 1.85 8.35
C GLN A 383 -14.04 2.82 7.15
N PRO A 384 -13.87 2.40 5.88
CA PRO A 384 -13.94 3.26 4.69
C PRO A 384 -15.32 3.63 4.11
N SER A 385 -16.42 3.03 4.56
CA SER A 385 -17.73 3.13 3.89
C SER A 385 -18.67 4.16 4.51
N ASP A 386 -19.43 4.87 3.66
CA ASP A 386 -20.51 5.79 4.06
C ASP A 386 -21.68 5.05 4.73
N LEU A 387 -21.79 5.16 6.05
CA LEU A 387 -22.90 4.67 6.85
C LEU A 387 -23.78 5.86 7.26
N ARG A 388 -24.62 6.35 6.33
CA ARG A 388 -25.57 7.45 6.56
C ARG A 388 -26.49 7.27 7.78
N GLN A 389 -26.63 6.05 8.30
CA GLN A 389 -27.45 5.73 9.48
C GLN A 389 -26.64 5.61 10.79
N LYS A 390 -25.30 5.70 10.77
CA LYS A 390 -24.43 5.63 11.96
C LYS A 390 -23.26 6.63 11.86
N PRO A 391 -23.52 7.95 11.89
CA PRO A 391 -22.52 8.99 11.68
C PRO A 391 -21.36 8.95 12.70
N ALA A 392 -21.60 8.48 13.93
CA ALA A 392 -20.54 8.31 14.93
C ALA A 392 -19.43 7.34 14.48
N LEU A 393 -19.78 6.26 13.75
CA LEU A 393 -18.79 5.28 13.27
C LEU A 393 -17.89 5.86 12.17
N GLN A 394 -18.41 6.77 11.36
CA GLN A 394 -17.65 7.47 10.32
C GLN A 394 -16.82 8.61 10.92
N TYR A 395 -17.34 9.32 11.91
CA TYR A 395 -16.65 10.45 12.52
C TYR A 395 -15.44 10.00 13.37
N PHE A 396 -15.60 8.99 14.22
CA PHE A 396 -14.53 8.51 15.11
C PHE A 396 -13.43 7.71 14.40
N SER A 397 -13.75 6.98 13.32
CA SER A 397 -12.78 6.15 12.59
C SER A 397 -11.87 6.93 11.64
N PHE A 398 -12.20 8.19 11.32
CA PHE A 398 -11.44 9.04 10.39
C PHE A 398 -10.80 10.28 11.03
N HIS A 399 -11.25 10.71 12.22
CA HIS A 399 -10.73 11.92 12.89
C HIS A 399 -9.72 11.64 14.03
N THR A 400 -9.35 10.37 14.26
CA THR A 400 -8.23 10.00 15.16
C THR A 400 -6.87 9.95 14.43
N LEU A 401 -6.74 10.68 13.31
CA LEU A 401 -5.51 10.82 12.52
C LEU A 401 -4.74 12.09 12.89
#